data_AF-A0A834VEA9-F1
#
_entry.id   AF-A0A834VEA9-F1
#
_cell.length_a   1.000
_cell.length_b   1.000
_cell.length_c   1.000
_cell.angle_alpha   90.00
_cell.angle_beta   90.00
_cell.angle_gamma   90.00
#
_symmetry.space_group_name_H-M   'P 1'
#
loop_
_entity.id
_entity.type
_entity.pdbx_description
1 polymer ?
#
loop_
_entity_poly.entity_id
_entity_poly.type
_entity_poly.pdbx_seq_one_letter_code
_entity_poly.pdbx_strand_id
1 'polypeptide(L)'
;MFAKIILFKSSHFVLSNTRLSKLNPSVFGSLFLIRSKFCINDRRNDAIKSLLLERFRMSEHKANLVAMRFQPESDRIDHDLFVSKLDLLQSYFKNDDLTHNLHIFELSLNEIKSKISIFQELGFDGFEIKRIEALPNIMNKTIEALKIDEIYDTDKDMIKFLLNYIATNIDSTKAINISKTEFDDSMTLKEVRSKIFARYLKKILSDYKLKESEIIKLIESTSITKALTNLIIFQTKINFSDDFIQRNIDFLATCDTDNLLKHVENVHLQKNDELKTVFFSRKNLINIDANTKLLRSHEKFRRMFRNNSYMIEFKSLLKVYFNKSIKEIEQNIGRFRKGRKTLNLRNAQNVLKYLQSKNLNQEQILNGIYLIYFELDRIQHIWSKMFEKDRSENINQEEVSMKKWSNHPFVLHLVCYELERETFVSKS
;
A
#
# COMPACT_ATOMS: atom_id res chain seq x y z
N MET A 1 52.74 21.10 10.39
CA MET A 1 52.65 19.77 9.75
C MET A 1 51.47 19.82 8.79
N PHE A 2 51.71 20.30 7.56
CA PHE A 2 50.67 20.59 6.56
C PHE A 2 50.42 19.34 5.70
N ALA A 3 49.22 18.78 5.75
CA ALA A 3 48.79 17.75 4.81
C ALA A 3 48.39 18.44 3.48
N LYS A 4 49.17 18.18 2.43
CA LYS A 4 48.90 18.63 1.05
C LYS A 4 47.60 17.99 0.54
N ILE A 5 46.60 18.83 0.28
CA ILE A 5 45.44 18.49 -0.55
C ILE A 5 45.93 18.40 -2.01
N ILE A 6 45.84 17.21 -2.61
CA ILE A 6 46.11 17.02 -4.04
C ILE A 6 44.81 17.33 -4.80
N LEU A 7 44.79 18.48 -5.47
CA LEU A 7 43.80 18.84 -6.49
C LEU A 7 44.06 18.00 -7.76
N PHE A 8 43.13 17.13 -8.14
CA PHE A 8 43.14 16.50 -9.47
C PHE A 8 42.40 17.39 -10.46
N LYS A 9 43.16 18.13 -11.29
CA LYS A 9 42.66 18.76 -12.51
C LYS A 9 42.45 17.68 -13.59
N SER A 10 41.30 17.73 -14.23
CA SER A 10 40.93 16.95 -15.40
C SER A 10 41.72 17.41 -16.64
N SER A 11 42.68 16.60 -17.08
CA SER A 11 43.14 16.55 -18.48
C SER A 11 44.27 15.51 -18.63
N HIS A 12 44.05 14.55 -19.54
CA HIS A 12 44.99 13.61 -20.16
C HIS A 12 46.35 13.37 -19.46
N PHE A 13 46.51 12.19 -18.84
CA PHE A 13 47.83 11.60 -18.61
C PHE A 13 47.89 10.19 -19.19
N VAL A 14 48.57 10.08 -20.34
CA VAL A 14 49.16 8.84 -20.82
C VAL A 14 50.43 8.64 -20.01
N LEU A 15 50.44 7.69 -19.06
CA LEU A 15 51.70 7.26 -18.44
C LEU A 15 52.24 6.05 -19.19
N SER A 16 53.28 6.34 -19.96
CA SER A 16 54.22 5.41 -20.56
C SER A 16 54.89 4.50 -19.53
N ASN A 17 55.29 3.34 -20.02
CA ASN A 17 55.54 2.10 -19.32
C ASN A 17 56.85 2.00 -18.52
N THR A 18 57.23 3.03 -17.76
CA THR A 18 58.50 3.01 -17.02
C THR A 18 58.38 3.60 -15.63
N ARG A 19 58.63 2.73 -14.64
CA ARG A 19 58.71 2.93 -13.17
C ARG A 19 57.41 2.72 -12.37
N LEU A 20 56.85 1.52 -12.47
CA LEU A 20 55.85 1.00 -11.52
C LEU A 20 56.32 -0.25 -10.75
N SER A 21 57.63 -0.52 -10.67
CA SER A 21 58.17 -1.69 -9.95
C SER A 21 58.46 -1.46 -8.46
N LYS A 22 58.04 -0.32 -7.88
CA LYS A 22 58.33 0.02 -6.46
C LYS A 22 57.11 0.43 -5.62
N LEU A 23 55.88 0.16 -6.08
CA LEU A 23 54.68 0.41 -5.27
C LEU A 23 54.03 -0.90 -4.83
N ASN A 24 53.61 -0.93 -3.56
CA ASN A 24 53.12 -2.08 -2.82
C ASN A 24 51.85 -2.68 -3.49
N PRO A 25 51.77 -3.99 -3.80
CA PRO A 25 50.63 -4.59 -4.50
C PRO A 25 49.27 -4.41 -3.80
N SER A 26 49.27 -4.24 -2.47
CA SER A 26 48.06 -3.98 -1.67
C SER A 26 47.41 -2.62 -1.94
N VAL A 27 48.19 -1.65 -2.42
CA VAL A 27 47.72 -0.30 -2.80
C VAL A 27 47.07 -0.35 -4.19
N PHE A 28 47.51 -1.24 -5.08
CA PHE A 28 46.91 -1.43 -6.41
C PHE A 28 45.53 -2.09 -6.33
N GLY A 29 45.35 -3.12 -5.49
CA GLY A 29 44.06 -3.80 -5.33
C GLY A 29 42.97 -2.89 -4.75
N SER A 30 43.33 -2.00 -3.83
CA SER A 30 42.40 -1.03 -3.23
C SER A 30 42.11 0.17 -4.14
N LEU A 31 43.10 0.67 -4.90
CA LEU A 31 42.86 1.71 -5.91
C LEU A 31 42.02 1.21 -7.10
N PHE A 32 42.13 -0.06 -7.50
CA PHE A 32 41.34 -0.61 -8.61
C PHE A 32 39.87 -0.88 -8.22
N LEU A 33 39.62 -1.29 -6.97
CA LEU A 33 38.26 -1.44 -6.41
C LEU A 33 37.58 -0.08 -6.14
N ILE A 34 38.35 0.95 -5.78
CA ILE A 34 37.84 2.33 -5.70
C ILE A 34 37.55 2.85 -7.12
N ARG A 35 38.44 2.61 -8.10
CA ARG A 35 38.21 3.04 -9.50
C ARG A 35 37.02 2.35 -10.15
N SER A 36 36.76 1.07 -9.91
CA SER A 36 35.61 0.38 -10.53
C SER A 36 34.26 0.85 -9.95
N LYS A 37 34.21 1.20 -8.65
CA LYS A 37 33.03 1.84 -8.04
C LYS A 37 32.86 3.32 -8.46
N PHE A 38 33.95 4.05 -8.70
CA PHE A 38 33.88 5.44 -9.20
C PHE A 38 33.55 5.52 -10.70
N CYS A 39 34.11 4.65 -11.54
CA CYS A 39 33.90 4.71 -12.99
C CYS A 39 32.49 4.25 -13.45
N ILE A 40 31.78 3.43 -12.67
CA ILE A 40 30.37 3.10 -12.94
C ILE A 40 29.43 4.21 -12.44
N ASN A 41 29.86 5.00 -11.45
CA ASN A 41 29.14 6.17 -10.94
C ASN A 41 29.33 7.44 -11.80
N ASP A 42 30.44 7.58 -12.54
CA ASP A 42 30.71 8.78 -13.35
C ASP A 42 29.66 8.98 -14.46
N ARG A 43 29.39 8.01 -15.33
CA ARG A 43 28.45 8.20 -16.46
C ARG A 43 27.01 8.50 -16.02
N ARG A 44 26.59 8.00 -14.85
CA ARG A 44 25.24 8.21 -14.30
C ARG A 44 25.11 9.58 -13.67
N ASN A 45 26.11 9.97 -12.88
CA ASN A 45 26.22 11.31 -12.34
C ASN A 45 26.36 12.34 -13.46
N ASP A 46 27.05 12.02 -14.55
CA ASP A 46 27.18 12.86 -15.72
C ASP A 46 25.84 13.09 -16.42
N ALA A 47 24.96 12.08 -16.52
CA ALA A 47 23.63 12.24 -17.10
C ALA A 47 22.73 13.14 -16.25
N ILE A 48 22.69 12.91 -14.93
CA ILE A 48 21.95 13.77 -13.98
C ILE A 48 22.52 15.20 -14.00
N LYS A 49 23.84 15.32 -13.95
CA LYS A 49 24.56 16.60 -13.98
C LYS A 49 24.25 17.35 -15.27
N SER A 50 24.31 16.69 -16.43
CA SER A 50 23.97 17.29 -17.72
C SER A 50 22.55 17.85 -17.70
N LEU A 51 21.58 17.07 -17.21
CA LEU A 51 20.20 17.54 -17.07
C LEU A 51 20.06 18.74 -16.13
N LEU A 52 20.77 18.74 -15.00
CA LEU A 52 20.73 19.85 -14.03
C LEU A 52 21.38 21.12 -14.58
N LEU A 53 22.48 20.99 -15.31
CA LEU A 53 23.17 22.09 -15.98
C LEU A 53 22.30 22.67 -17.10
N GLU A 54 21.72 21.81 -17.95
CA GLU A 54 20.93 22.22 -19.11
C GLU A 54 19.60 22.85 -18.71
N ARG A 55 18.86 22.21 -17.81
CA ARG A 55 17.48 22.60 -17.46
C ARG A 55 17.39 23.70 -16.42
N PHE A 56 18.30 23.71 -15.45
CA PHE A 56 18.25 24.66 -14.32
C PHE A 56 19.39 25.68 -14.33
N ARG A 57 20.31 25.60 -15.31
CA ARG A 57 21.51 26.46 -15.38
C ARG A 57 22.29 26.47 -14.05
N MET A 58 22.30 25.34 -13.34
CA MET A 58 23.05 25.22 -12.09
C MET A 58 24.55 25.36 -12.33
N SER A 59 25.29 25.78 -11.31
CA SER A 59 26.75 25.69 -11.38
C SER A 59 27.19 24.23 -11.33
N GLU A 60 28.33 23.93 -11.94
CA GLU A 60 28.89 22.58 -11.97
C GLU A 60 29.06 21.98 -10.56
N HIS A 61 29.46 22.81 -9.60
CA HIS A 61 29.57 22.41 -8.20
C HIS A 61 28.22 22.00 -7.59
N LYS A 62 27.16 22.77 -7.82
CA LYS A 62 25.81 22.46 -7.29
C LYS A 62 25.22 21.22 -7.98
N ALA A 63 25.39 21.09 -9.29
CA ALA A 63 24.93 19.92 -10.03
C ALA A 63 25.64 18.63 -9.56
N ASN A 64 26.96 18.71 -9.28
CA ASN A 64 27.71 17.60 -8.69
C ASN A 64 27.18 17.22 -7.30
N LEU A 65 26.87 18.20 -6.45
CA LEU A 65 26.31 17.93 -5.11
C LEU A 65 24.96 17.22 -5.19
N VAL A 66 24.06 17.65 -6.07
CA VAL A 66 22.76 16.99 -6.27
C VAL A 66 22.96 15.58 -6.82
N ALA A 67 23.81 15.39 -7.85
CA ALA A 67 24.09 14.08 -8.43
C ALA A 67 24.70 13.12 -7.39
N MET A 68 25.64 13.58 -6.57
CA MET A 68 26.26 12.76 -5.51
C MET A 68 25.28 12.34 -4.41
N ARG A 69 24.27 13.16 -4.11
CA ARG A 69 23.23 12.87 -3.10
C ARG A 69 22.10 12.02 -3.66
N PHE A 70 21.87 12.05 -4.97
CA PHE A 70 20.91 11.20 -5.67
C PHE A 70 21.48 9.78 -5.86
N GLN A 71 21.77 9.08 -4.76
CA GLN A 71 22.10 7.66 -4.76
C GLN A 71 20.82 6.87 -4.49
N PRO A 72 20.20 6.21 -5.48
CA PRO A 72 19.15 5.28 -5.14
C PRO A 72 19.74 4.10 -4.38
N GLU A 73 19.00 3.64 -3.40
CA GLU A 73 19.24 2.39 -2.68
C GLU A 73 19.17 1.14 -3.60
N SER A 74 18.80 1.32 -4.87
CA SER A 74 18.79 0.28 -5.91
C SER A 74 19.70 0.66 -7.08
N ASP A 75 20.36 -0.33 -7.69
CA ASP A 75 21.32 -0.17 -8.80
C ASP A 75 20.75 0.51 -10.08
N ARG A 76 19.49 0.94 -10.08
CA ARG A 76 18.81 1.65 -11.16
C ARG A 76 18.15 2.92 -10.64
N ILE A 77 18.69 4.09 -10.99
CA ILE A 77 17.87 5.30 -11.11
C ILE A 77 16.92 5.03 -12.27
N ASP A 78 15.63 5.09 -12.01
CA ASP A 78 14.65 5.21 -13.08
C ASP A 78 14.79 6.64 -13.66
N HIS A 79 15.54 6.77 -14.76
CA HIS A 79 15.83 8.05 -15.41
C HIS A 79 14.53 8.82 -15.69
N ASP A 80 13.46 8.11 -16.05
CA ASP A 80 12.15 8.70 -16.32
C ASP A 80 11.51 9.29 -15.05
N LEU A 81 11.72 8.63 -13.90
CA LEU A 81 11.27 9.15 -12.60
C LEU A 81 12.03 10.42 -12.22
N PHE A 82 13.34 10.46 -12.48
CA PHE A 82 14.14 11.66 -12.22
C PHE A 82 13.73 12.81 -13.13
N VAL A 83 13.56 12.57 -14.42
CA VAL A 83 13.05 13.58 -15.38
C VAL A 83 11.68 14.09 -14.95
N SER A 84 10.74 13.20 -14.60
CA SER A 84 9.41 13.57 -14.09
C SER A 84 9.48 14.45 -12.85
N LYS A 85 10.47 14.22 -11.98
CA LYS A 85 10.73 15.08 -10.82
C LYS A 85 11.24 16.45 -11.22
N LEU A 86 12.15 16.53 -12.19
CA LEU A 86 12.63 17.81 -12.71
C LEU A 86 11.49 18.62 -13.34
N ASP A 87 10.65 17.98 -14.15
CA ASP A 87 9.50 18.62 -14.81
C ASP A 87 8.54 19.21 -13.76
N LEU A 88 8.22 18.45 -12.70
CA LEU A 88 7.38 18.93 -11.61
C LEU A 88 8.01 20.12 -10.88
N LEU A 89 9.30 20.07 -10.60
CA LEU A 89 9.99 21.16 -9.91
C LEU A 89 9.98 22.44 -10.75
N GLN A 90 10.17 22.33 -12.07
CA GLN A 90 10.13 23.48 -12.99
C GLN A 90 8.73 24.07 -13.15
N SER A 91 7.68 23.25 -13.06
CA SER A 91 6.31 23.75 -13.18
C SER A 91 5.85 24.58 -11.99
N TYR A 92 6.49 24.42 -10.82
CA TYR A 92 6.05 25.05 -9.57
C TYR A 92 7.04 26.04 -8.96
N PHE A 93 8.34 25.91 -9.23
CA PHE A 93 9.36 26.73 -8.59
C PHE A 93 10.23 27.46 -9.60
N LYS A 94 10.67 28.67 -9.24
CA LYS A 94 11.64 29.43 -10.02
C LYS A 94 13.00 28.74 -9.97
N ASN A 95 13.74 28.75 -11.07
CA ASN A 95 15.08 28.15 -11.14
C ASN A 95 16.01 28.67 -10.04
N ASP A 96 15.98 29.97 -9.75
CA ASP A 96 16.80 30.55 -8.68
C ASP A 96 16.51 29.89 -7.33
N ASP A 97 15.23 29.70 -6.98
CA ASP A 97 14.82 29.04 -5.74
C ASP A 97 15.34 27.59 -5.69
N LEU A 98 15.20 26.84 -6.79
CA LEU A 98 15.69 25.46 -6.93
C LEU A 98 17.22 25.38 -6.75
N THR A 99 17.98 26.34 -7.28
CA THR A 99 19.44 26.34 -7.16
C THR A 99 19.93 26.73 -5.77
N HIS A 100 19.14 27.45 -4.97
CA HIS A 100 19.48 27.81 -3.60
C HIS A 100 19.05 26.74 -2.59
N ASN A 101 18.03 25.95 -2.92
CA ASN A 101 17.43 24.98 -2.04
C ASN A 101 17.60 23.54 -2.56
N LEU A 102 18.86 23.09 -2.63
CA LEU A 102 19.22 21.79 -3.21
C LEU A 102 18.65 20.57 -2.45
N HIS A 103 18.24 20.73 -1.19
CA HIS A 103 17.65 19.66 -0.39
C HIS A 103 16.33 19.14 -1.01
N ILE A 104 15.62 19.94 -1.83
CA ILE A 104 14.38 19.50 -2.48
C ILE A 104 14.60 18.28 -3.39
N PHE A 105 15.83 18.13 -3.89
CA PHE A 105 16.22 16.99 -4.71
C PHE A 105 16.36 15.69 -3.91
N GLU A 106 16.39 15.75 -2.58
CA GLU A 106 16.42 14.59 -1.68
C GLU A 106 15.02 14.04 -1.38
N LEU A 107 13.98 14.89 -1.39
CA LEU A 107 12.60 14.46 -1.15
C LEU A 107 12.10 13.54 -2.26
N SER A 108 11.24 12.57 -1.95
CA SER A 108 10.65 11.74 -3.00
C SER A 108 9.70 12.54 -3.90
N LEU A 109 9.52 12.13 -5.16
CA LEU A 109 8.56 12.78 -6.08
C LEU A 109 7.15 12.85 -5.46
N ASN A 110 6.73 11.77 -4.81
CA ASN A 110 5.42 11.67 -4.17
C ASN A 110 5.28 12.60 -2.97
N GLU A 111 6.35 12.78 -2.20
CA GLU A 111 6.36 13.73 -1.09
C GLU A 111 6.21 15.17 -1.59
N ILE A 112 6.93 15.55 -2.66
CA ILE A 112 6.82 16.88 -3.26
C ILE A 112 5.41 17.11 -3.80
N LYS A 113 4.86 16.16 -4.57
CA LYS A 113 3.46 16.22 -5.07
C LYS A 113 2.46 16.38 -3.93
N SER A 114 2.61 15.60 -2.86
CA SER A 114 1.71 15.66 -1.70
C SER A 114 1.75 17.04 -1.04
N LYS A 115 2.95 17.57 -0.76
CA LYS A 115 3.11 18.89 -0.12
C LYS A 115 2.58 20.03 -0.98
N ILE A 116 2.83 20.03 -2.29
CA ILE A 116 2.27 21.03 -3.22
C ILE A 116 0.75 20.96 -3.21
N SER A 117 0.18 19.76 -3.31
CA SER A 117 -1.27 19.57 -3.29
C SER A 117 -1.90 20.03 -1.97
N ILE A 118 -1.18 19.91 -0.84
CA ILE A 118 -1.64 20.43 0.45
C ILE A 118 -1.67 21.96 0.46
N PHE A 119 -0.65 22.63 -0.05
CA PHE A 119 -0.68 24.09 -0.14
C PHE A 119 -1.79 24.60 -1.08
N GLN A 120 -2.03 23.90 -2.19
CA GLN A 120 -3.12 24.23 -3.12
C GLN A 120 -4.50 24.10 -2.47
N GLU A 121 -4.76 23.02 -1.72
CA GLU A 121 -6.06 22.81 -1.07
C GLU A 121 -6.34 23.84 0.03
N LEU A 122 -5.29 24.44 0.60
CA LEU A 122 -5.34 25.48 1.61
C LEU A 122 -5.36 26.90 1.02
N GLY A 123 -5.27 27.06 -0.31
CA GLY A 123 -5.39 28.37 -0.97
C GLY A 123 -4.15 29.25 -0.89
N PHE A 124 -2.97 28.65 -0.67
CA PHE A 124 -1.70 29.37 -0.72
C PHE A 124 -1.32 29.71 -2.16
N ASP A 125 -1.01 30.98 -2.40
CA ASP A 125 -0.50 31.45 -3.68
C ASP A 125 1.04 31.45 -3.67
N GLY A 126 1.64 30.92 -4.74
CA GLY A 126 3.09 30.86 -4.90
C GLY A 126 3.76 29.79 -4.05
N PHE A 127 4.50 28.89 -4.70
CA PHE A 127 5.29 27.87 -4.02
C PHE A 127 6.74 28.32 -3.93
N GLU A 128 7.22 28.50 -2.71
CA GLU A 128 8.64 28.59 -2.41
C GLU A 128 9.07 27.28 -1.76
N ILE A 129 10.27 26.80 -2.08
CA ILE A 129 10.77 25.54 -1.51
C ILE A 129 10.81 25.60 0.02
N LYS A 130 11.19 26.75 0.59
CA LYS A 130 11.21 26.93 2.05
C LYS A 130 9.85 26.68 2.70
N ARG A 131 8.75 26.98 1.99
CA ARG A 131 7.39 26.67 2.47
C ARG A 131 7.12 25.16 2.44
N ILE A 132 7.60 24.44 1.42
CA ILE A 132 7.51 22.97 1.33
C ILE A 132 8.18 22.29 2.55
N GLU A 133 9.34 22.80 2.97
CA GLU A 133 10.02 22.31 4.18
C GLU A 133 9.27 22.70 5.45
N ALA A 134 8.79 23.94 5.52
CA ALA A 134 8.09 24.47 6.68
C ALA A 134 6.65 23.95 6.84
N LEU A 135 6.13 23.15 5.91
CA LEU A 135 4.75 22.68 5.95
C LEU A 135 4.35 22.08 7.32
N PRO A 136 5.12 21.19 7.97
CA PRO A 136 4.76 20.68 9.29
C PRO A 136 4.61 21.79 10.34
N ASN A 137 5.47 22.82 10.30
CA ASN A 137 5.41 23.95 11.21
C ASN A 137 4.20 24.84 10.91
N ILE A 138 3.94 25.11 9.62
CA ILE A 138 2.78 25.88 9.15
C ILE A 138 1.47 25.19 9.57
N MET A 139 1.40 23.87 9.42
CA MET A 139 0.22 23.06 9.78
C MET A 139 -0.12 23.14 11.28
N ASN A 140 0.87 23.37 12.14
CA ASN A 140 0.69 23.46 13.60
C ASN A 140 0.43 24.89 14.09
N LYS A 141 0.41 25.90 13.20
CA LYS A 141 0.01 27.27 13.54
C LYS A 141 -1.49 27.46 13.41
N THR A 142 -2.04 28.39 14.20
CA THR A 142 -3.43 28.85 14.06
C THR A 142 -3.58 29.69 12.79
N ILE A 143 -4.79 29.74 12.23
CA ILE A 143 -5.06 30.59 11.04
C ILE A 143 -4.77 32.05 11.37
N GLU A 144 -5.15 32.50 12.57
CA GLU A 144 -4.86 33.84 13.07
C GLU A 144 -3.35 34.12 13.14
N ALA A 145 -2.55 33.21 13.69
CA ALA A 145 -1.10 33.38 13.74
C ALA A 145 -0.47 33.44 12.34
N LEU A 146 -0.98 32.67 11.39
CA LEU A 146 -0.50 32.70 10.00
C LEU A 146 -0.81 34.02 9.29
N LYS A 147 -1.95 34.64 9.61
CA LYS A 147 -2.31 35.98 9.13
C LYS A 147 -1.43 37.05 9.76
N ILE A 148 -1.19 36.98 11.07
CA ILE A 148 -0.31 37.89 11.80
C ILE A 148 1.14 37.82 11.28
N ASP A 149 1.63 36.61 11.01
CA ASP A 149 2.98 36.38 10.49
C ASP A 149 3.10 36.70 8.98
N GLU A 150 2.04 37.19 8.33
CA GLU A 150 1.97 37.45 6.88
C GLU A 150 2.32 36.22 6.01
N ILE A 151 2.19 35.02 6.58
CA ILE A 151 2.40 33.75 5.88
C ILE A 151 1.19 33.42 5.00
N TYR A 152 0.00 33.85 5.43
CA TYR A 152 -1.25 33.69 4.71
C TYR A 152 -1.96 35.04 4.56
N ASP A 153 -2.68 35.20 3.43
CA ASP A 153 -3.39 36.43 3.09
C ASP A 153 -4.49 36.73 4.13
N THR A 154 -4.44 37.92 4.72
CA THR A 154 -5.37 38.39 5.76
C THR A 154 -6.81 38.46 5.26
N ASP A 155 -6.99 38.75 3.96
CA ASP A 155 -8.30 38.95 3.35
C ASP A 155 -8.94 37.63 2.89
N LYS A 156 -8.16 36.54 2.86
CA LYS A 156 -8.65 35.22 2.46
C LYS A 156 -9.30 34.48 3.63
N ASP A 157 -10.52 34.02 3.38
CA ASP A 157 -11.25 33.10 4.24
C ASP A 157 -10.83 31.65 3.95
N MET A 158 -9.79 31.18 4.66
CA MET A 158 -9.22 29.86 4.44
C MET A 158 -10.22 28.72 4.69
N ILE A 159 -11.03 28.82 5.75
CA ILE A 159 -12.02 27.80 6.07
C ILE A 159 -13.01 27.66 4.92
N LYS A 160 -13.53 28.78 4.41
CA LYS A 160 -14.42 28.80 3.25
C LYS A 160 -13.73 28.26 2.00
N PHE A 161 -12.48 28.63 1.77
CA PHE A 161 -11.69 28.11 0.65
C PHE A 161 -11.58 26.58 0.71
N LEU A 162 -11.20 26.03 1.86
CA LEU A 162 -11.03 24.59 2.05
C LEU A 162 -12.37 23.83 1.92
N LEU A 163 -13.46 24.39 2.47
CA LEU A 163 -14.81 23.84 2.30
C LEU A 163 -15.21 23.79 0.82
N ASN A 164 -14.97 24.87 0.08
CA ASN A 164 -15.24 24.93 -1.35
C ASN A 164 -14.34 23.99 -2.15
N TYR A 165 -13.05 23.90 -1.79
CA TYR A 165 -12.10 23.00 -2.43
C TYR A 165 -12.56 21.55 -2.29
N ILE A 166 -12.96 21.15 -1.10
CA ILE A 166 -13.51 19.82 -0.86
C ILE A 166 -14.79 19.67 -1.69
N ALA A 167 -15.79 20.56 -1.53
CA ALA A 167 -17.07 20.51 -2.24
C ALA A 167 -16.95 20.37 -3.77
N THR A 168 -15.97 21.04 -4.39
CA THR A 168 -15.74 21.02 -5.84
C THR A 168 -15.02 19.77 -6.34
N ASN A 169 -14.17 19.16 -5.51
CA ASN A 169 -13.44 17.93 -5.85
C ASN A 169 -14.23 16.65 -5.54
N ILE A 170 -15.53 16.79 -5.29
CA ILE A 170 -16.46 15.72 -4.93
C ILE A 170 -17.46 15.51 -6.06
N ASP A 171 -17.87 14.26 -6.24
CA ASP A 171 -19.05 13.89 -7.04
C ASP A 171 -20.26 14.71 -6.57
N SER A 172 -20.74 15.63 -7.41
CA SER A 172 -21.75 16.66 -7.13
C SER A 172 -23.07 16.12 -6.57
N THR A 173 -23.30 14.82 -6.66
CA THR A 173 -24.42 14.08 -6.07
C THR A 173 -24.36 13.97 -4.53
N LYS A 174 -23.19 14.20 -3.92
CA LYS A 174 -22.98 14.20 -2.47
C LYS A 174 -22.51 15.57 -1.96
N ALA A 175 -23.21 16.64 -2.34
CA ALA A 175 -22.92 17.97 -1.80
C ALA A 175 -23.10 17.97 -0.26
N ILE A 176 -22.01 18.23 0.46
CA ILE A 176 -22.01 18.26 1.93
C ILE A 176 -21.91 19.70 2.39
N ASN A 177 -23.00 20.20 2.98
CA ASN A 177 -22.97 21.46 3.70
C ASN A 177 -22.36 21.22 5.10
N ILE A 178 -21.08 21.53 5.27
CA ILE A 178 -20.42 21.55 6.58
C ILE A 178 -20.55 22.98 7.09
N SER A 179 -21.20 23.16 8.25
CA SER A 179 -21.40 24.50 8.80
C SER A 179 -20.05 25.16 9.12
N LYS A 180 -19.85 26.38 8.62
CA LYS A 180 -18.69 27.20 8.96
C LYS A 180 -18.64 27.54 10.46
N THR A 181 -19.79 27.57 11.15
CA THR A 181 -19.91 28.02 12.55
C THR A 181 -19.14 27.18 13.57
N GLU A 182 -18.63 26.01 13.16
CA GLU A 182 -17.87 25.09 14.02
C GLU A 182 -16.35 25.26 13.88
N PHE A 183 -15.91 26.22 13.07
CA PHE A 183 -14.51 26.51 12.78
C PHE A 183 -14.26 28.00 12.91
N ASP A 184 -13.14 28.35 13.51
CA ASP A 184 -12.70 29.74 13.65
C ASP A 184 -11.18 29.84 13.45
N ASP A 185 -10.69 31.06 13.36
CA ASP A 185 -9.29 31.34 13.06
C ASP A 185 -8.33 31.02 14.22
N SER A 186 -8.86 30.73 15.42
CA SER A 186 -8.05 30.34 16.59
C SER A 186 -7.58 28.88 16.51
N MET A 187 -8.18 28.08 15.63
CA MET A 187 -7.81 26.69 15.43
C MET A 187 -6.56 26.56 14.56
N THR A 188 -5.78 25.49 14.78
CA THR A 188 -4.65 25.17 13.91
C THR A 188 -5.11 24.70 12.53
N LEU A 189 -4.29 24.94 11.50
CA LEU A 189 -4.57 24.44 10.15
C LEU A 189 -4.81 22.93 10.13
N LYS A 190 -3.98 22.19 10.87
CA LYS A 190 -4.10 20.74 11.01
C LYS A 190 -5.45 20.34 11.58
N GLU A 191 -5.95 21.02 12.61
CA GLU A 191 -7.24 20.71 13.23
C GLU A 191 -8.41 21.02 12.30
N VAL A 192 -8.44 22.21 11.70
CA VAL A 192 -9.50 22.63 10.76
C VAL A 192 -9.58 21.62 9.61
N ARG A 193 -8.43 21.33 8.99
CA ARG A 193 -8.33 20.39 7.88
C ARG A 193 -8.75 18.98 8.27
N SER A 194 -8.36 18.51 9.45
CA SER A 194 -8.71 17.18 9.96
C SER A 194 -10.18 17.02 10.24
N LYS A 195 -10.78 17.99 10.91
CA LYS A 195 -12.20 17.94 11.26
C LYS A 195 -13.08 18.02 10.02
N ILE A 196 -12.77 18.93 9.08
CA ILE A 196 -13.51 19.04 7.81
C ILE A 196 -13.43 17.73 7.03
N PHE A 197 -12.23 17.18 6.84
CA PHE A 197 -12.05 15.92 6.11
C PHE A 197 -12.71 14.73 6.82
N ALA A 198 -12.64 14.67 8.16
CA ALA A 198 -13.29 13.63 8.95
C ALA A 198 -14.80 13.63 8.82
N ARG A 199 -15.43 14.81 8.92
CA ARG A 199 -16.88 14.98 8.71
C ARG A 199 -17.28 14.58 7.30
N TYR A 200 -16.46 14.97 6.33
CA TYR A 200 -16.67 14.62 4.94
C TYR A 200 -16.66 13.09 4.74
N LEU A 201 -15.61 12.41 5.21
CA LEU A 201 -15.50 10.94 5.13
C LEU A 201 -16.65 10.22 5.83
N LYS A 202 -17.00 10.62 7.05
CA LYS A 202 -18.11 10.00 7.82
C LYS A 202 -19.41 10.00 7.04
N LYS A 203 -19.70 11.11 6.36
CA LYS A 203 -20.96 11.27 5.63
C LYS A 203 -20.96 10.52 4.28
N ILE A 204 -19.82 10.35 3.62
CA ILE A 204 -19.75 9.51 2.40
C ILE A 204 -19.84 8.03 2.74
N LEU A 205 -19.17 7.59 3.81
CA LEU A 205 -19.01 6.19 4.19
C LEU A 205 -20.15 5.68 5.08
N SER A 206 -21.33 6.29 5.00
CA SER A 206 -22.55 5.86 5.70
C SER A 206 -22.39 5.71 7.23
N ASP A 207 -21.79 6.72 7.87
CA ASP A 207 -21.87 7.07 9.29
C ASP A 207 -21.63 5.92 10.32
N TYR A 208 -20.38 5.47 10.56
CA TYR A 208 -19.97 4.89 11.87
C TYR A 208 -18.43 4.68 12.09
N LYS A 209 -18.00 4.68 13.37
CA LYS A 209 -16.74 4.29 14.09
C LYS A 209 -15.35 4.89 13.78
N LEU A 210 -15.10 5.64 12.71
CA LEU A 210 -13.76 6.24 12.55
C LEU A 210 -13.49 7.29 13.64
N LYS A 211 -12.44 7.06 14.44
CA LYS A 211 -12.01 8.06 15.44
C LYS A 211 -11.34 9.22 14.71
N GLU A 212 -11.61 10.45 15.12
CA GLU A 212 -10.97 11.63 14.53
C GLU A 212 -9.44 11.54 14.60
N SER A 213 -8.90 10.94 15.66
CA SER A 213 -7.46 10.68 15.80
C SER A 213 -6.86 9.76 14.74
N GLU A 214 -7.64 8.83 14.15
CA GLU A 214 -7.19 7.98 13.05
C GLU A 214 -7.12 8.77 11.74
N ILE A 215 -8.04 9.71 11.55
CA ILE A 215 -8.10 10.58 10.37
C ILE A 215 -7.02 11.66 10.43
N ILE A 216 -6.74 12.22 11.62
CA ILE A 216 -5.64 13.18 11.83
C ILE A 216 -4.29 12.59 11.38
N LYS A 217 -4.02 11.33 11.75
CA LYS A 217 -2.80 10.61 11.33
C LYS A 217 -2.73 10.39 9.82
N LEU A 218 -3.88 10.22 9.17
CA LEU A 218 -3.98 9.99 7.74
C LEU A 218 -3.54 11.23 6.94
N ILE A 219 -4.04 12.40 7.34
CA ILE A 219 -3.93 13.59 6.50
C ILE A 219 -2.69 14.45 6.79
N GLU A 220 -2.01 14.25 7.91
CA GLU A 220 -0.80 15.03 8.24
C GLU A 220 0.26 15.00 7.12
N SER A 221 0.34 13.91 6.36
CA SER A 221 1.32 13.72 5.28
C SER A 221 0.70 13.56 3.89
N THR A 222 -0.63 13.61 3.77
CA THR A 222 -1.36 13.26 2.55
C THR A 222 -2.35 14.36 2.18
N SER A 223 -2.40 14.77 0.92
CA SER A 223 -3.43 15.68 0.44
C SER A 223 -4.82 15.06 0.46
N ILE A 224 -5.85 15.88 0.67
CA ILE A 224 -7.25 15.46 0.67
C ILE A 224 -7.61 14.92 -0.71
N THR A 225 -7.16 15.58 -1.78
CA THR A 225 -7.40 15.18 -3.16
C THR A 225 -6.90 13.77 -3.44
N LYS A 226 -5.69 13.43 -2.98
CA LYS A 226 -5.17 12.07 -3.10
C LYS A 226 -6.06 11.06 -2.38
N ALA A 227 -6.42 11.35 -1.13
CA ALA A 227 -7.26 10.45 -0.32
C ALA A 227 -8.64 10.25 -0.95
N LEU A 228 -9.26 11.31 -1.47
CA LEU A 228 -10.56 11.25 -2.16
C LEU A 228 -10.48 10.52 -3.50
N THR A 229 -9.42 10.75 -4.28
CA THR A 229 -9.23 10.03 -5.54
C THR A 229 -9.07 8.53 -5.29
N ASN A 230 -8.28 8.16 -4.29
CA ASN A 230 -8.14 6.76 -3.87
C ASN A 230 -9.47 6.18 -3.39
N LEU A 231 -10.26 6.93 -2.61
CA LEU A 231 -11.59 6.53 -2.15
C LEU A 231 -12.51 6.22 -3.34
N ILE A 232 -12.57 7.12 -4.31
CA ILE A 232 -13.38 6.95 -5.53
C ILE A 232 -12.93 5.70 -6.29
N ILE A 233 -11.62 5.48 -6.42
CA ILE A 233 -11.10 4.28 -7.09
C ILE A 233 -11.53 3.01 -6.35
N PHE A 234 -11.44 2.99 -5.01
CA PHE A 234 -11.87 1.84 -4.21
C PHE A 234 -13.37 1.55 -4.33
N GLN A 235 -14.21 2.58 -4.28
CA GLN A 235 -15.66 2.42 -4.37
C GLN A 235 -16.12 2.08 -5.79
N THR A 236 -15.64 2.80 -6.80
CA THR A 236 -16.21 2.74 -8.16
C THR A 236 -15.51 1.73 -9.07
N LYS A 237 -14.17 1.66 -9.03
CA LYS A 237 -13.42 0.80 -9.95
C LYS A 237 -13.09 -0.56 -9.34
N ILE A 238 -12.82 -0.59 -8.04
CA ILE A 238 -12.51 -1.85 -7.33
C ILE A 238 -13.80 -2.50 -6.80
N ASN A 239 -14.82 -1.70 -6.48
CA ASN A 239 -16.11 -2.12 -5.91
C ASN A 239 -15.98 -2.69 -4.49
N PHE A 240 -15.18 -2.02 -3.65
CA PHE A 240 -15.13 -2.31 -2.22
C PHE A 240 -16.28 -1.69 -1.46
N SER A 241 -16.79 -2.42 -0.47
CA SER A 241 -17.81 -1.91 0.44
C SER A 241 -17.23 -0.80 1.33
N ASP A 242 -18.10 0.12 1.76
CA ASP A 242 -17.73 1.17 2.72
C ASP A 242 -17.11 0.56 4.00
N ASP A 243 -17.66 -0.56 4.46
CA ASP A 243 -17.16 -1.37 5.59
C ASP A 243 -15.69 -1.79 5.43
N PHE A 244 -15.31 -2.21 4.21
CA PHE A 244 -13.94 -2.60 3.90
C PHE A 244 -13.01 -1.38 3.93
N ILE A 245 -13.45 -0.27 3.34
CA ILE A 245 -12.69 0.97 3.26
C ILE A 245 -12.44 1.55 4.65
N GLN A 246 -13.46 1.57 5.51
CA GLN A 246 -13.33 2.02 6.90
C GLN A 246 -12.27 1.23 7.68
N ARG A 247 -12.24 -0.10 7.52
CA ARG A 247 -11.24 -0.97 8.21
C ARG A 247 -9.82 -0.81 7.68
N ASN A 248 -9.66 -0.27 6.48
CA ASN A 248 -8.37 -0.07 5.81
C ASN A 248 -8.22 1.40 5.40
N ILE A 249 -8.69 2.33 6.25
CA ILE A 249 -8.73 3.76 5.93
C ILE A 249 -7.33 4.30 5.60
N ASP A 250 -6.28 3.70 6.17
CA ASP A 250 -4.89 4.04 5.89
C ASP A 250 -4.49 3.85 4.42
N PHE A 251 -5.22 3.03 3.66
CA PHE A 251 -4.98 2.85 2.23
C PHE A 251 -5.24 4.12 1.44
N LEU A 252 -6.16 4.98 1.91
CA LEU A 252 -6.43 6.26 1.24
C LEU A 252 -5.18 7.15 1.19
N ALA A 253 -4.35 7.14 2.25
CA ALA A 253 -3.09 7.88 2.28
C ALA A 253 -1.91 7.13 1.67
N THR A 254 -1.83 5.82 1.96
CA THR A 254 -0.59 5.06 1.73
C THR A 254 -0.50 4.45 0.34
N CYS A 255 -1.60 4.36 -0.40
CA CYS A 255 -1.58 3.91 -1.78
C CYS A 255 -1.10 5.03 -2.72
N ASP A 256 -0.21 4.70 -3.64
CA ASP A 256 0.12 5.58 -4.76
C ASP A 256 -1.03 5.56 -5.77
N THR A 257 -1.61 6.73 -6.07
CA THR A 257 -2.83 6.85 -6.89
C THR A 257 -2.58 6.44 -8.34
N ASP A 258 -1.46 6.85 -8.92
CA ASP A 258 -1.09 6.52 -10.31
C ASP A 258 -0.86 5.00 -10.45
N ASN A 259 -0.20 4.41 -9.46
CA ASN A 259 0.03 2.97 -9.39
C ASN A 259 -1.27 2.18 -9.18
N LEU A 260 -2.15 2.68 -8.30
CA LEU A 260 -3.46 2.07 -8.04
C LEU A 260 -4.31 2.04 -9.32
N LEU A 261 -4.34 3.13 -10.08
CA LEU A 261 -5.03 3.20 -11.37
C LEU A 261 -4.50 2.14 -12.36
N LYS A 262 -3.17 2.02 -12.48
CA LYS A 262 -2.54 1.00 -13.34
C LYS A 262 -2.88 -0.43 -12.89
N HIS A 263 -2.93 -0.70 -11.59
CA HIS A 263 -3.36 -2.02 -11.08
C HIS A 263 -4.82 -2.30 -11.40
N VAL A 264 -5.68 -1.30 -11.25
CA VAL A 264 -7.10 -1.42 -11.60
C VAL A 264 -7.26 -1.74 -13.08
N GLU A 265 -6.47 -1.14 -13.96
CA GLU A 265 -6.51 -1.41 -15.41
C GLU A 265 -5.86 -2.76 -15.79
N ASN A 266 -5.28 -3.49 -14.84
CA ASN A 266 -4.64 -4.77 -15.11
C ASN A 266 -5.67 -5.84 -15.48
N VAL A 267 -5.62 -6.29 -16.74
CA VAL A 267 -6.52 -7.31 -17.32
C VAL A 267 -6.59 -8.60 -16.49
N HIS A 268 -5.51 -8.99 -15.81
CA HIS A 268 -5.51 -10.20 -14.99
C HIS A 268 -6.29 -10.04 -13.67
N LEU A 269 -6.28 -8.84 -13.09
CA LEU A 269 -7.06 -8.53 -11.88
C LEU A 269 -8.54 -8.33 -12.24
N GLN A 270 -8.85 -7.79 -13.41
CA GLN A 270 -10.23 -7.59 -13.87
C GLN A 270 -10.96 -8.90 -14.20
N LYS A 271 -10.24 -9.97 -14.57
CA LYS A 271 -10.85 -11.27 -14.92
C LYS A 271 -11.23 -12.14 -13.72
N ASN A 272 -10.83 -11.78 -12.50
CA ASN A 272 -11.03 -12.62 -11.31
C ASN A 272 -11.30 -11.75 -10.08
N ASP A 273 -12.58 -11.64 -9.69
CA ASP A 273 -13.03 -10.80 -8.58
C ASP A 273 -12.45 -11.21 -7.22
N GLU A 274 -12.22 -12.50 -7.00
CA GLU A 274 -11.66 -12.99 -5.75
C GLU A 274 -10.20 -12.57 -5.60
N LEU A 275 -9.45 -12.67 -6.68
CA LEU A 275 -8.06 -12.24 -6.76
C LEU A 275 -7.94 -10.71 -6.67
N LYS A 276 -8.82 -9.99 -7.38
CA LYS A 276 -8.97 -8.55 -7.26
C LYS A 276 -9.13 -8.18 -5.78
N THR A 277 -10.04 -8.84 -5.09
CA THR A 277 -10.28 -8.63 -3.66
C THR A 277 -9.03 -8.93 -2.83
N VAL A 278 -8.37 -10.07 -3.01
CA VAL A 278 -7.17 -10.45 -2.24
C VAL A 278 -5.99 -9.51 -2.51
N PHE A 279 -5.79 -9.10 -3.75
CA PHE A 279 -4.71 -8.22 -4.17
C PHE A 279 -4.90 -6.82 -3.56
N PHE A 280 -6.08 -6.24 -3.75
CA PHE A 280 -6.43 -4.93 -3.21
C PHE A 280 -6.72 -4.94 -1.70
N SER A 281 -6.69 -6.11 -1.05
CA SER A 281 -6.74 -6.23 0.41
C SER A 281 -5.38 -6.22 1.10
N ARG A 282 -4.28 -6.17 0.34
CA ARG A 282 -2.93 -6.23 0.89
C ARG A 282 -2.12 -5.00 0.51
N LYS A 283 -1.86 -4.14 1.49
CA LYS A 283 -1.02 -2.94 1.37
C LYS A 283 0.27 -3.18 0.58
N ASN A 284 0.98 -4.26 0.91
CA ASN A 284 2.25 -4.59 0.26
C ASN A 284 2.10 -4.96 -1.21
N LEU A 285 0.93 -5.45 -1.66
CA LEU A 285 0.70 -5.80 -3.06
C LEU A 285 0.27 -4.59 -3.89
N ILE A 286 -0.62 -3.75 -3.33
CA ILE A 286 -1.12 -2.54 -3.98
C ILE A 286 0.01 -1.55 -4.27
N ASN A 287 1.02 -1.51 -3.40
CA ASN A 287 2.18 -0.62 -3.54
C ASN A 287 3.34 -1.24 -4.34
N ILE A 288 3.22 -2.46 -4.88
CA ILE A 288 4.17 -2.96 -5.87
C ILE A 288 3.99 -2.12 -7.13
N ASP A 289 5.08 -1.62 -7.71
CA ASP A 289 4.99 -0.89 -8.98
C ASP A 289 4.35 -1.79 -10.06
N ALA A 290 3.24 -1.31 -10.62
CA ALA A 290 2.43 -1.96 -11.65
C ALA A 290 3.22 -2.23 -12.94
N ASN A 291 4.30 -1.47 -13.17
CA ASN A 291 5.19 -1.64 -14.32
C ASN A 291 6.27 -2.71 -14.08
N THR A 292 6.41 -3.24 -12.87
CA THR A 292 7.39 -4.29 -12.61
C THR A 292 7.12 -5.54 -13.46
N LYS A 293 8.20 -6.12 -13.97
CA LYS A 293 8.19 -7.46 -14.58
C LYS A 293 7.60 -8.53 -13.65
N LEU A 294 7.55 -8.27 -12.34
CA LEU A 294 6.99 -9.19 -11.35
C LEU A 294 5.49 -9.46 -11.58
N LEU A 295 4.74 -8.44 -12.02
CA LEU A 295 3.32 -8.57 -12.38
C LEU A 295 3.12 -8.92 -13.87
N ARG A 296 4.07 -8.55 -14.75
CA ARG A 296 3.98 -8.81 -16.20
C ARG A 296 4.53 -10.17 -16.66
N SER A 297 5.55 -10.71 -16.00
CA SER A 297 6.34 -11.86 -16.50
C SER A 297 6.72 -12.93 -15.47
N HIS A 298 6.41 -12.78 -14.17
CA HIS A 298 6.77 -13.84 -13.22
C HIS A 298 5.86 -15.06 -13.43
N GLU A 299 6.40 -16.11 -14.06
CA GLU A 299 5.68 -17.33 -14.39
C GLU A 299 5.07 -18.02 -13.15
N LYS A 300 5.63 -17.78 -11.96
CA LYS A 300 5.06 -18.18 -10.66
C LYS A 300 3.77 -17.42 -10.32
N PHE A 301 3.73 -16.11 -10.55
CA PHE A 301 2.54 -15.28 -10.37
C PHE A 301 1.50 -15.59 -11.47
N ARG A 302 1.92 -15.75 -12.73
CA ARG A 302 1.04 -16.23 -13.82
C ARG A 302 0.53 -17.66 -13.62
N ARG A 303 1.31 -18.59 -13.05
CA ARG A 303 0.85 -19.96 -12.71
C ARG A 303 -0.14 -19.95 -11.55
N MET A 304 0.10 -19.13 -10.52
CA MET A 304 -0.88 -18.89 -9.45
C MET A 304 -2.23 -18.40 -10.03
N PHE A 305 -2.20 -17.54 -11.04
CA PHE A 305 -3.39 -17.00 -11.72
C PHE A 305 -4.01 -17.97 -12.72
N ARG A 306 -3.22 -18.73 -13.49
CA ARG A 306 -3.70 -19.67 -14.53
C ARG A 306 -4.30 -20.95 -13.94
N ASN A 307 -3.78 -21.42 -12.81
CA ASN A 307 -4.22 -22.69 -12.21
C ASN A 307 -5.28 -22.50 -11.11
N ASN A 308 -5.71 -21.25 -10.82
CA ASN A 308 -6.66 -20.93 -9.75
C ASN A 308 -6.30 -21.54 -8.37
N SER A 309 -5.01 -21.81 -8.14
CA SER A 309 -4.48 -22.44 -6.93
C SER A 309 -3.83 -21.39 -6.02
N TYR A 310 -4.64 -20.44 -5.56
CA TYR A 310 -4.16 -19.41 -4.64
C TYR A 310 -3.88 -20.03 -3.27
N MET A 311 -2.64 -19.93 -2.79
CA MET A 311 -2.33 -20.27 -1.41
C MET A 311 -2.60 -19.05 -0.53
N ILE A 312 -3.55 -19.15 0.38
CA ILE A 312 -3.87 -18.12 1.38
C ILE A 312 -3.36 -18.56 2.76
N GLU A 313 -2.89 -17.61 3.57
CA GLU A 313 -2.63 -17.90 4.98
C GLU A 313 -3.97 -18.12 5.70
N PHE A 314 -4.03 -19.13 6.56
CA PHE A 314 -5.24 -19.46 7.31
C PHE A 314 -5.80 -18.26 8.09
N LYS A 315 -4.91 -17.45 8.68
CA LYS A 315 -5.27 -16.21 9.38
C LYS A 315 -6.03 -15.22 8.49
N SER A 316 -5.63 -15.14 7.22
CA SER A 316 -6.24 -14.24 6.25
C SER A 316 -7.60 -14.76 5.79
N LEU A 317 -7.74 -16.08 5.63
CA LEU A 317 -9.03 -16.70 5.33
C LEU A 317 -10.04 -16.45 6.45
N LEU A 318 -9.65 -16.67 7.71
CA LEU A 318 -10.52 -16.42 8.87
C LEU A 318 -10.98 -14.96 8.95
N LYS A 319 -10.06 -14.02 8.69
CA LYS A 319 -10.38 -12.59 8.67
C LYS A 319 -11.37 -12.22 7.56
N VAL A 320 -11.21 -12.79 6.36
CA VAL A 320 -12.04 -12.47 5.19
C VAL A 320 -13.44 -13.11 5.29
N TYR A 321 -13.53 -14.40 5.62
CA TYR A 321 -14.78 -15.15 5.54
C TYR A 321 -15.59 -15.16 6.84
N PHE A 322 -14.93 -14.99 7.98
CA PHE A 322 -15.57 -15.11 9.29
C PHE A 322 -15.37 -13.88 10.17
N ASN A 323 -14.52 -12.93 9.75
CA ASN A 323 -14.13 -11.77 10.54
C ASN A 323 -13.64 -12.14 11.95
N LYS A 324 -12.92 -13.26 12.07
CA LYS A 324 -12.37 -13.78 13.32
C LYS A 324 -10.85 -13.84 13.27
N SER A 325 -10.22 -13.56 14.41
CA SER A 325 -8.79 -13.79 14.60
C SER A 325 -8.51 -15.27 14.91
N ILE A 326 -7.27 -15.71 14.68
CA ILE A 326 -6.84 -17.06 15.07
C ILE A 326 -7.07 -17.29 16.57
N LYS A 327 -6.75 -16.30 17.41
CA LYS A 327 -6.89 -16.42 18.88
C LYS A 327 -8.32 -16.70 19.30
N GLU A 328 -9.29 -16.01 18.72
CA GLU A 328 -10.72 -16.22 19.01
C GLU A 328 -11.19 -17.61 18.60
N ILE A 329 -10.67 -18.15 17.49
CA ILE A 329 -11.00 -19.51 17.07
C ILE A 329 -10.30 -20.55 17.97
N GLU A 330 -9.03 -20.34 18.31
CA GLU A 330 -8.27 -21.25 19.20
C GLU A 330 -8.90 -21.36 20.61
N GLN A 331 -9.59 -20.31 21.06
CA GLN A 331 -10.35 -20.34 22.32
C GLN A 331 -11.54 -21.30 22.25
N ASN A 332 -12.13 -21.52 21.07
CA ASN A 332 -13.32 -22.34 20.88
C ASN A 332 -12.99 -23.80 20.48
N ILE A 333 -11.97 -24.02 19.65
CA ILE A 333 -11.65 -25.34 19.09
C ILE A 333 -10.28 -25.90 19.53
N GLY A 334 -9.55 -25.16 20.38
CA GLY A 334 -8.20 -25.51 20.80
C GLY A 334 -7.10 -25.07 19.82
N ARG A 335 -5.83 -25.31 20.19
CA ARG A 335 -4.66 -24.85 19.41
C ARG A 335 -4.55 -25.56 18.07
N PHE A 336 -4.26 -24.79 17.02
CA PHE A 336 -3.99 -25.33 15.69
C PHE A 336 -2.72 -26.20 15.69
N ARG A 337 -2.79 -27.43 15.15
CA ARG A 337 -1.59 -28.24 14.88
C ARG A 337 -0.67 -27.46 13.94
N LYS A 338 0.59 -27.23 14.36
CA LYS A 338 1.59 -26.33 13.74
C LYS A 338 1.98 -26.61 12.27
N GLY A 339 1.34 -27.57 11.59
CA GLY A 339 1.83 -28.15 10.34
C GLY A 339 1.49 -27.41 9.05
N ARG A 340 0.41 -26.63 8.96
CA ARG A 340 -0.01 -25.98 7.71
C ARG A 340 -0.54 -24.57 7.95
N LYS A 341 0.31 -23.56 7.71
CA LYS A 341 -0.08 -22.13 7.83
C LYS A 341 -0.80 -21.60 6.58
N THR A 342 -0.62 -22.29 5.46
CA THR A 342 -1.13 -21.90 4.14
C THR A 342 -1.98 -23.00 3.54
N LEU A 343 -3.02 -22.61 2.80
CA LEU A 343 -4.02 -23.51 2.22
C LEU A 343 -4.49 -23.01 0.86
N ASN A 344 -5.00 -23.92 0.03
CA ASN A 344 -5.56 -23.57 -1.27
C ASN A 344 -6.92 -22.88 -1.07
N LEU A 345 -7.02 -21.61 -1.43
CA LEU A 345 -8.20 -20.76 -1.27
C LEU A 345 -9.40 -21.33 -2.03
N ARG A 346 -9.22 -21.82 -3.25
CA ARG A 346 -10.33 -22.38 -4.05
C ARG A 346 -10.88 -23.64 -3.41
N ASN A 347 -10.01 -24.54 -2.95
CA ASN A 347 -10.46 -25.70 -2.18
C ASN A 347 -11.23 -25.26 -0.93
N ALA A 348 -10.66 -24.33 -0.16
CA ALA A 348 -11.32 -23.85 1.04
C ALA A 348 -12.68 -23.21 0.77
N GLN A 349 -12.80 -22.37 -0.26
CA GLN A 349 -14.08 -21.79 -0.69
C GLN A 349 -15.08 -22.85 -1.11
N ASN A 350 -14.66 -23.83 -1.90
CA ASN A 350 -15.54 -24.90 -2.34
C ASN A 350 -16.04 -25.74 -1.15
N VAL A 351 -15.15 -26.02 -0.19
CA VAL A 351 -15.51 -26.68 1.07
C VAL A 351 -16.48 -25.82 1.87
N LEU A 352 -16.23 -24.52 2.03
CA LEU A 352 -17.14 -23.62 2.75
C LEU A 352 -18.52 -23.54 2.08
N LYS A 353 -18.58 -23.38 0.76
CA LYS A 353 -19.84 -23.38 -0.01
C LYS A 353 -20.58 -24.70 0.15
N TYR A 354 -19.85 -25.82 0.12
CA TYR A 354 -20.43 -27.14 0.33
C TYR A 354 -21.03 -27.28 1.74
N LEU A 355 -20.29 -26.90 2.79
CA LEU A 355 -20.79 -26.94 4.17
C LEU A 355 -22.02 -26.05 4.37
N GLN A 356 -22.04 -24.87 3.76
CA GLN A 356 -23.21 -23.99 3.75
C GLN A 356 -24.40 -24.63 3.04
N SER A 357 -24.17 -25.34 1.92
CA SER A 357 -25.24 -26.05 1.20
C SER A 357 -25.89 -27.19 2.00
N LYS A 358 -25.23 -27.64 3.07
CA LYS A 358 -25.77 -28.63 4.03
C LYS A 358 -26.54 -27.99 5.19
N ASN A 359 -26.90 -26.71 5.08
CA ASN A 359 -27.64 -25.92 6.08
C ASN A 359 -26.93 -25.83 7.44
N LEU A 360 -25.60 -25.90 7.46
CA LEU A 360 -24.81 -25.70 8.68
C LEU A 360 -24.69 -24.21 8.99
N ASN A 361 -24.89 -23.85 10.26
CA ASN A 361 -24.73 -22.48 10.71
C ASN A 361 -23.23 -22.10 10.82
N GLN A 362 -22.95 -20.80 10.92
CA GLN A 362 -21.58 -20.29 10.92
C GLN A 362 -20.74 -20.83 12.09
N GLU A 363 -21.34 -21.08 13.25
CA GLU A 363 -20.67 -21.61 14.43
C GLU A 363 -20.25 -23.08 14.24
N GLN A 364 -21.13 -23.91 13.68
CA GLN A 364 -20.83 -25.29 13.31
C GLN A 364 -19.68 -25.36 12.29
N ILE A 365 -19.70 -24.49 11.27
CA ILE A 365 -18.63 -24.40 10.27
C ILE A 365 -17.30 -23.99 10.90
N LEU A 366 -17.31 -23.04 11.84
CA LEU A 366 -16.13 -22.61 12.57
C LEU A 366 -15.55 -23.75 13.44
N ASN A 367 -16.41 -24.53 14.08
CA ASN A 367 -15.99 -25.72 14.83
C ASN A 367 -15.28 -26.71 13.91
N GLY A 368 -15.81 -26.95 12.71
CA GLY A 368 -15.24 -27.82 11.70
C GLY A 368 -14.20 -27.23 10.75
N ILE A 369 -13.64 -26.06 11.04
CA ILE A 369 -12.89 -25.28 10.03
C ILE A 369 -11.67 -26.03 9.46
N TYR A 370 -11.16 -27.05 10.16
CA TYR A 370 -10.10 -27.94 9.70
C TYR A 370 -10.41 -28.68 8.39
N LEU A 371 -11.69 -28.87 8.05
CA LEU A 371 -12.10 -29.55 6.82
C LEU A 371 -11.56 -28.85 5.57
N ILE A 372 -11.29 -27.54 5.61
CA ILE A 372 -10.76 -26.81 4.44
C ILE A 372 -9.37 -27.29 3.97
N TYR A 373 -8.66 -28.07 4.80
CA TYR A 373 -7.37 -28.68 4.45
C TYR A 373 -7.50 -30.03 3.74
N PHE A 374 -8.70 -30.60 3.69
CA PHE A 374 -9.00 -31.83 2.97
C PHE A 374 -9.60 -31.49 1.60
N GLU A 375 -9.40 -32.40 0.64
CA GLU A 375 -10.00 -32.27 -0.70
C GLU A 375 -11.52 -32.39 -0.60
N LEU A 376 -12.23 -31.51 -1.32
CA LEU A 376 -13.69 -31.47 -1.32
C LEU A 376 -14.32 -32.84 -1.58
N ASP A 377 -13.83 -33.56 -2.60
CA ASP A 377 -14.39 -34.84 -3.03
C ASP A 377 -14.38 -35.88 -1.89
N ARG A 378 -13.35 -35.85 -1.04
CA ARG A 378 -13.25 -36.72 0.13
C ARG A 378 -14.25 -36.34 1.21
N ILE A 379 -14.42 -35.05 1.46
CA ILE A 379 -15.41 -34.54 2.43
C ILE A 379 -16.81 -34.91 1.97
N GLN A 380 -17.11 -34.75 0.68
CA GLN A 380 -18.38 -35.15 0.08
C GLN A 380 -18.62 -36.65 0.24
N HIS A 381 -17.63 -37.49 -0.08
CA HIS A 381 -17.73 -38.93 0.09
C HIS A 381 -18.05 -39.35 1.53
N ILE A 382 -17.31 -38.83 2.52
CA ILE A 382 -17.55 -39.13 3.94
C ILE A 382 -18.90 -38.60 4.39
N TRP A 383 -19.25 -37.37 4.00
CA TRP A 383 -20.54 -36.79 4.35
C TRP A 383 -21.70 -37.67 3.85
N SER A 384 -21.67 -38.07 2.58
CA SER A 384 -22.69 -38.94 2.01
C SER A 384 -22.72 -40.31 2.69
N LYS A 385 -21.56 -40.89 3.02
CA LYS A 385 -21.47 -42.15 3.77
C LYS A 385 -22.06 -42.07 5.17
N MET A 386 -21.88 -40.95 5.87
CA MET A 386 -22.31 -40.78 7.26
C MET A 386 -23.76 -40.33 7.39
N PHE A 387 -24.26 -39.54 6.44
CA PHE A 387 -25.53 -38.84 6.59
C PHE A 387 -26.51 -39.09 5.42
N GLU A 388 -26.10 -39.80 4.37
CA GLU A 388 -26.91 -40.01 3.16
C GLU A 388 -27.09 -41.50 2.76
N LYS A 389 -26.48 -42.45 3.49
CA LYS A 389 -26.87 -43.89 3.53
C LYS A 389 -27.68 -44.13 4.81
N ASP A 390 -28.90 -44.64 4.85
CA ASP A 390 -29.68 -45.50 3.97
C ASP A 390 -31.09 -44.95 3.72
N ARG A 391 -31.50 -44.76 2.46
CA ARG A 391 -32.91 -44.57 2.07
C ARG A 391 -33.54 -45.85 1.49
N SER A 392 -32.79 -46.94 1.48
CA SER A 392 -33.21 -48.18 0.85
C SER A 392 -32.62 -49.36 1.60
N GLU A 393 -33.16 -49.65 2.79
CA GLU A 393 -33.38 -51.01 3.30
C GLU A 393 -33.91 -50.91 4.74
N ASN A 394 -35.21 -51.18 4.89
CA ASN A 394 -35.86 -51.78 6.06
C ASN A 394 -35.25 -51.53 7.47
N ILE A 395 -35.93 -50.71 8.27
CA ILE A 395 -36.58 -51.07 9.56
C ILE A 395 -36.64 -49.87 10.53
N ASN A 396 -37.82 -49.78 11.14
CA ASN A 396 -38.21 -49.02 12.31
C ASN A 396 -37.10 -48.74 13.35
N GLN A 397 -37.15 -47.51 13.90
CA GLN A 397 -36.57 -47.02 15.17
C GLN A 397 -35.22 -46.26 15.20
N GLU A 398 -34.40 -46.21 14.14
CA GLU A 398 -33.16 -45.39 14.18
C GLU A 398 -33.21 -44.03 13.47
N GLU A 399 -34.26 -43.75 12.67
CA GLU A 399 -34.41 -42.47 11.94
C GLU A 399 -34.55 -41.23 12.83
N VAL A 400 -34.85 -41.40 14.12
CA VAL A 400 -34.97 -40.28 15.09
C VAL A 400 -33.57 -39.86 15.62
N SER A 401 -32.55 -40.70 15.49
CA SER A 401 -31.21 -40.40 16.02
C SER A 401 -30.29 -39.68 15.02
N MET A 402 -30.33 -40.02 13.73
CA MET A 402 -29.40 -39.46 12.74
C MET A 402 -29.75 -38.04 12.26
N LYS A 403 -31.04 -37.70 12.15
CA LYS A 403 -31.49 -36.31 11.89
C LYS A 403 -31.14 -35.32 13.01
N LYS A 404 -30.74 -35.80 14.20
CA LYS A 404 -30.25 -34.95 15.30
C LYS A 404 -28.78 -34.56 15.16
N TRP A 405 -27.95 -35.38 14.52
CA TRP A 405 -26.50 -35.14 14.48
C TRP A 405 -26.08 -34.05 13.50
N SER A 406 -26.78 -33.86 12.38
CA SER A 406 -26.53 -32.73 11.46
C SER A 406 -26.72 -31.37 12.14
N ASN A 407 -27.55 -31.31 13.18
CA ASN A 407 -27.80 -30.11 13.97
C ASN A 407 -26.86 -29.98 15.19
N HIS A 408 -25.97 -30.94 15.40
CA HIS A 408 -25.04 -30.90 16.53
C HIS A 408 -23.93 -29.85 16.30
N PRO A 409 -23.55 -29.04 17.31
CA PRO A 409 -22.52 -28.01 17.19
C PRO A 409 -21.16 -28.51 16.69
N PHE A 410 -20.84 -29.78 16.94
CA PHE A 410 -19.56 -30.42 16.60
C PHE A 410 -19.65 -31.50 15.51
N VAL A 411 -20.72 -31.52 14.71
CA VAL A 411 -20.90 -32.53 13.65
C VAL A 411 -19.70 -32.66 12.73
N LEU A 412 -19.03 -31.54 12.41
CA LEU A 412 -17.88 -31.53 11.53
C LEU A 412 -16.60 -32.11 12.16
N HIS A 413 -16.50 -32.19 13.49
CA HIS A 413 -15.41 -32.92 14.13
C HIS A 413 -15.49 -34.42 13.84
N LEU A 414 -16.70 -34.98 13.76
CA LEU A 414 -16.90 -36.39 13.40
C LEU A 414 -16.47 -36.65 11.96
N VAL A 415 -16.81 -35.73 11.04
CA VAL A 415 -16.36 -35.80 9.64
C VAL A 415 -14.83 -35.72 9.55
N CYS A 416 -14.20 -34.80 10.29
CA CYS A 416 -12.75 -34.72 10.40
C CYS A 416 -12.13 -36.03 10.92
N TYR A 417 -12.68 -36.60 11.98
CA TYR A 417 -12.19 -37.84 12.58
C TYR A 417 -12.24 -39.01 11.59
N GLU A 418 -13.34 -39.15 10.85
CA GLU A 418 -13.49 -40.20 9.84
C GLU A 418 -12.51 -40.03 8.67
N LEU A 419 -12.32 -38.79 8.21
CA LEU A 419 -11.32 -38.47 7.17
C LEU A 419 -9.90 -38.80 7.62
N GLU A 420 -9.56 -38.48 8.87
CA GLU A 420 -8.26 -38.81 9.46
C GLU A 420 -8.09 -40.33 9.59
N ARG A 421 -9.12 -41.05 10.06
CA ARG A 421 -9.11 -42.51 10.19
C ARG A 421 -8.86 -43.21 8.85
N GLU A 422 -9.56 -42.84 7.79
CA GLU A 422 -9.34 -43.43 6.45
C GLU A 422 -7.94 -43.12 5.88
N THR A 423 -7.34 -41.96 6.21
CA THR A 423 -5.94 -41.68 5.83
C THR A 423 -4.90 -42.50 6.59
N PHE A 424 -5.19 -42.97 7.80
CA PHE A 424 -4.26 -43.83 8.54
C PHE A 424 -4.29 -45.27 8.06
N VAL A 425 -5.49 -45.80 7.74
CA VAL A 425 -5.66 -47.17 7.23
C VAL A 425 -5.08 -47.37 5.83
N SER A 426 -4.97 -46.31 5.02
CA SER A 426 -4.37 -46.37 3.67
C SER A 426 -2.84 -46.26 3.65
N LYS A 427 -2.19 -46.06 4.81
CA LYS A 427 -0.73 -45.98 4.96
C LYS A 427 -0.11 -47.11 5.80
N SER A 428 -0.95 -47.91 6.44
CA SER A 428 -0.64 -49.23 7.01
C SER A 428 -0.91 -50.30 5.97
#